data_AF-A0A644WRI4-F1
#
_entry.id   AF-A0A644WRI4-F1
#
_cell.length_a   1.000
_cell.length_b   1.000
_cell.length_c   1.000
_cell.angle_alpha   90.00
_cell.angle_beta   90.00
_cell.angle_gamma   90.00
#
_symmetry.space_group_name_H-M   'P 1'
#
loop_
_entity.id
_entity.type
_entity.pdbx_description
1 polymer ?
#
loop_
_entity_poly.entity_id
_entity_poly.type
_entity_poly.pdbx_seq_one_letter_code
_entity_poly.pdbx_strand_id
1 'polypeptide(L)'
;MAPGTPGRRLFFAGLLLLLGGAALWRLLAGDMPLSPAAVADILFSPSPDASPQEILVVRSVRLPRLLASLGAGASLAVSGAVLQGVLGNPLAEPYTLGIAAGAAFGASLAISLGGIWVSGAAFAGALAALGLALVLSRLSGRGSQLSMVLSGIVVSSVLSAG
;
A
#
# COMPACT_ATOMS: atom_id res chain seq x y z
N MET A 1 -16.43 -8.63 27.46
CA MET A 1 -15.70 -9.06 26.24
C MET A 1 -16.00 -10.54 26.02
N ALA A 2 -17.03 -10.88 25.23
CA ALA A 2 -17.43 -12.28 25.06
C ALA A 2 -16.36 -13.05 24.25
N PRO A 3 -15.99 -14.29 24.65
CA PRO A 3 -15.01 -15.10 23.93
C PRO A 3 -15.54 -15.34 22.51
N GLY A 4 -14.76 -14.93 21.49
CA GLY A 4 -15.13 -15.09 20.09
C GLY A 4 -15.46 -16.55 19.77
N THR A 5 -16.55 -16.78 19.03
CA THR A 5 -16.98 -18.11 18.59
C THR A 5 -15.82 -18.87 17.94
N PRO A 6 -15.74 -20.20 18.10
CA PRO A 6 -14.62 -21.00 17.60
C PRO A 6 -14.33 -20.78 16.10
N GLY A 7 -15.38 -20.53 15.29
CA GLY A 7 -15.24 -20.20 13.87
C GLY A 7 -14.45 -18.92 13.59
N ARG A 8 -14.57 -17.89 14.44
CA ARG A 8 -13.83 -16.63 14.26
C ARG A 8 -12.34 -16.80 14.55
N ARG A 9 -11.98 -17.62 15.54
CA ARG A 9 -10.59 -17.94 15.86
C ARG A 9 -9.92 -18.73 14.73
N LEU A 10 -10.63 -19.73 14.19
CA LEU A 10 -10.18 -20.52 13.05
C LEU A 10 -9.96 -19.65 11.80
N PHE A 11 -10.88 -18.72 11.53
CA PHE A 11 -10.74 -17.78 10.41
C PHE A 11 -9.47 -16.92 10.52
N PHE A 12 -9.25 -16.28 11.66
CA PHE A 12 -8.04 -15.45 11.87
C PHE A 12 -6.76 -16.29 11.86
N ALA A 13 -6.78 -17.48 12.44
CA ALA A 13 -5.65 -18.41 12.36
C ALA A 13 -5.33 -18.77 10.90
N GLY A 14 -6.36 -19.06 10.09
CA GLY A 14 -6.21 -19.32 8.65
C GLY A 14 -5.60 -18.14 7.91
N LEU A 15 -6.06 -16.90 8.17
CA LEU A 15 -5.50 -15.70 7.53
C LEU A 15 -4.03 -15.47 7.90
N LEU A 16 -3.67 -15.68 9.17
CA LEU A 16 -2.29 -15.57 9.64
C LEU A 16 -1.38 -16.65 9.01
N LEU A 17 -1.89 -17.88 8.87
CA LEU A 17 -1.16 -18.95 8.18
C LEU A 17 -0.96 -18.63 6.70
N LEU A 18 -1.98 -18.12 6.02
CA LEU A 18 -1.88 -17.68 4.62
C LEU A 18 -0.89 -16.53 4.46
N LEU A 19 -0.92 -15.53 5.36
CA LEU A 19 0.02 -14.42 5.35
C LEU A 19 1.46 -14.89 5.57
N GLY A 20 1.68 -15.75 6.57
CA GLY A 20 2.99 -16.35 6.86
C GLY A 20 3.50 -17.20 5.70
N GLY A 21 2.64 -18.03 5.10
CA GLY A 21 2.96 -18.82 3.92
C GLY A 21 3.32 -17.96 2.70
N ALA A 22 2.56 -16.89 2.44
CA ALA A 22 2.84 -15.93 1.36
C ALA A 22 4.16 -15.17 1.60
N ALA A 23 4.45 -14.78 2.84
CA ALA A 23 5.70 -14.11 3.20
C ALA A 23 6.91 -15.04 3.00
N LEU A 24 6.80 -16.31 3.42
CA LEU A 24 7.83 -17.32 3.20
C LEU A 24 8.03 -17.57 1.70
N TRP A 25 6.94 -17.78 0.97
CA TRP A 25 6.97 -17.93 -0.49
C TRP A 25 7.67 -16.74 -1.15
N ARG A 26 7.38 -15.50 -0.72
CA ARG A 26 7.98 -14.29 -1.28
C ARG A 26 9.50 -14.22 -1.08
N LEU A 27 10.01 -14.74 0.04
CA LEU A 27 11.44 -14.80 0.35
C LEU A 27 12.15 -15.89 -0.46
N LEU A 28 11.49 -17.03 -0.68
CA LEU A 28 12.05 -18.17 -1.41
C LEU A 28 11.97 -17.97 -2.93
N ALA A 29 10.89 -17.36 -3.43
CA ALA A 29 10.67 -17.12 -4.85
C ALA A 29 11.59 -16.03 -5.42
N GLY A 30 12.21 -16.34 -6.57
CA GLY A 30 13.02 -15.41 -7.35
C GLY A 30 13.81 -16.13 -8.44
N ASP A 31 14.42 -15.37 -9.34
CA ASP A 31 15.16 -15.91 -10.49
C ASP A 31 16.46 -16.62 -10.11
N MET A 32 16.99 -16.31 -8.92
CA MET A 32 18.11 -17.01 -8.31
C MET A 32 17.56 -18.11 -7.39
N PRO A 33 17.66 -19.39 -7.74
CA PRO A 33 17.16 -20.48 -6.91
C PRO A 33 18.02 -20.59 -5.65
N LEU A 34 17.40 -20.41 -4.48
CA LEU A 34 18.05 -20.54 -3.17
C LEU A 34 17.31 -21.59 -2.34
N SER A 35 18.06 -22.43 -1.65
CA SER A 35 17.48 -23.38 -0.71
C SER A 35 16.89 -22.63 0.50
N PRO A 36 15.82 -23.13 1.14
CA PRO A 36 15.25 -22.49 2.33
C PRO A 36 16.26 -22.35 3.48
N ALA A 37 17.17 -23.31 3.63
CA ALA A 37 18.25 -23.26 4.61
C ALA A 37 19.20 -22.10 4.33
N ALA A 38 19.64 -21.92 3.08
CA ALA A 38 20.53 -20.81 2.71
C ALA A 38 19.87 -19.44 2.97
N VAL A 39 18.57 -19.29 2.69
CA VAL A 39 17.84 -18.04 2.99
C VAL A 39 17.79 -17.80 4.51
N ALA A 40 17.53 -18.84 5.31
CA ALA A 40 17.52 -18.72 6.77
C ALA A 40 18.91 -18.36 7.32
N ASP A 41 19.96 -19.00 6.82
CA ASP A 41 21.34 -18.71 7.21
C ASP A 41 21.72 -17.29 6.85
N ILE A 42 21.41 -16.82 5.64
CA ILE A 42 21.67 -15.44 5.22
C ILE A 42 20.90 -14.42 6.07
N LEU A 43 19.70 -14.76 6.57
CA LEU A 43 18.89 -13.84 7.38
C LEU A 43 19.33 -13.80 8.84
N PHE A 44 19.61 -14.95 9.46
CA PHE A 44 19.78 -15.07 10.90
C PHE A 44 21.23 -15.31 11.35
N SER A 45 22.13 -15.67 10.43
CA SER A 45 23.53 -15.94 10.73
C SER A 45 24.47 -15.25 9.73
N PRO A 46 25.75 -15.05 10.06
CA PRO A 46 26.76 -14.80 9.04
C PRO A 46 26.98 -16.14 8.33
N SER A 47 26.40 -16.33 7.14
CA SER A 47 26.66 -17.51 6.33
C SER A 47 28.05 -17.38 5.71
N PRO A 48 29.06 -18.16 6.14
CA PRO A 48 30.41 -18.07 5.58
C PRO A 48 30.49 -18.64 4.15
N ASP A 49 29.53 -19.51 3.79
CA ASP A 49 29.48 -20.20 2.50
C ASP A 49 28.60 -19.49 1.46
N ALA A 50 27.81 -18.50 1.88
CA ALA A 50 26.97 -17.72 0.97
C ALA A 50 27.81 -16.74 0.14
N SER A 51 27.58 -16.73 -1.17
CA SER A 51 28.22 -15.76 -2.05
C SER A 51 27.74 -14.34 -1.75
N PRO A 52 28.57 -13.30 -2.01
CA PRO A 52 28.16 -11.90 -1.83
C PRO A 52 26.89 -11.52 -2.60
N GLN A 53 26.64 -12.15 -3.74
CA GLN A 53 25.45 -11.91 -4.58
C GLN A 53 24.18 -12.43 -3.91
N GLU A 54 24.22 -13.60 -3.29
CA GLU A 54 23.07 -14.19 -2.59
C GLU A 54 22.69 -13.35 -1.37
N ILE A 55 23.69 -12.88 -0.62
CA ILE A 55 23.50 -11.98 0.52
C ILE A 55 22.80 -10.69 0.07
N LEU A 56 23.28 -10.07 -1.02
CA LEU A 56 22.68 -8.86 -1.58
C LEU A 56 21.22 -9.09 -2.04
N VAL A 57 20.96 -10.18 -2.75
CA VAL A 57 19.61 -10.50 -3.24
C VAL A 57 18.65 -10.70 -2.07
N VAL A 58 19.01 -11.48 -1.05
CA VAL A 58 18.13 -11.75 0.08
C VAL A 58 17.93 -10.51 0.95
N ARG A 59 19.02 -9.84 1.37
CA ARG A 59 18.96 -8.74 2.35
C ARG A 59 18.61 -7.38 1.74
N SER A 60 19.03 -7.09 0.53
CA SER A 60 18.86 -5.77 -0.08
C SER A 60 17.72 -5.72 -1.11
N VAL A 61 17.22 -6.86 -1.58
CA VAL A 61 16.15 -6.91 -2.59
C VAL A 61 14.90 -7.62 -2.06
N ARG A 62 15.01 -8.89 -1.65
CA ARG A 62 13.83 -9.69 -1.25
C ARG A 62 13.23 -9.22 0.07
N LEU A 63 14.05 -9.07 1.10
CA LEU A 63 13.60 -8.67 2.43
C LEU A 63 12.98 -7.26 2.43
N PRO A 64 13.62 -6.21 1.88
CA PRO A 64 13.02 -4.87 1.88
C PRO A 64 11.72 -4.81 1.09
N ARG A 65 11.62 -5.57 -0.02
CA ARG A 65 10.39 -5.65 -0.82
C ARG A 65 9.26 -6.36 -0.09
N LEU A 66 9.55 -7.43 0.67
CA LEU A 66 8.58 -8.10 1.54
C LEU A 66 8.05 -7.12 2.60
N LEU A 67 8.96 -6.43 3.31
CA LEU A 67 8.59 -5.47 4.34
C LEU A 67 7.77 -4.31 3.76
N ALA A 68 8.16 -3.80 2.59
CA ALA A 68 7.41 -2.77 1.89
C ALA A 68 6.01 -3.25 1.49
N SER A 69 5.85 -4.47 0.98
CA SER A 69 4.53 -5.01 0.62
C SER A 69 3.62 -5.23 1.83
N LEU A 70 4.18 -5.73 2.94
CA LEU A 70 3.42 -5.90 4.19
C LEU A 70 3.00 -4.55 4.76
N GLY A 71 3.92 -3.58 4.81
CA GLY A 71 3.64 -2.23 5.28
C GLY A 71 2.61 -1.49 4.42
N ALA A 72 2.73 -1.58 3.09
CA ALA A 72 1.76 -0.99 2.17
C ALA A 72 0.37 -1.62 2.32
N GLY A 73 0.28 -2.96 2.37
CA GLY A 73 -0.98 -3.68 2.56
C GLY A 73 -1.66 -3.34 3.89
N ALA A 74 -0.90 -3.30 4.98
CA ALA A 74 -1.41 -2.89 6.29
C ALA A 74 -1.91 -1.43 6.28
N SER A 75 -1.16 -0.52 5.67
CA SER A 75 -1.54 0.90 5.57
C SER A 75 -2.81 1.09 4.76
N LEU A 76 -2.95 0.39 3.63
CA LEU A 76 -4.18 0.41 2.82
C LEU A 76 -5.37 -0.18 3.57
N ALA A 77 -5.20 -1.28 4.30
CA ALA A 77 -6.26 -1.89 5.10
C ALA A 77 -6.76 -0.94 6.21
N VAL A 78 -5.85 -0.29 6.94
CA VAL A 78 -6.20 0.71 7.97
C VAL A 78 -6.88 1.91 7.34
N SER A 79 -6.34 2.46 6.25
CA SER A 79 -6.93 3.60 5.56
C SER A 79 -8.34 3.30 5.04
N GLY A 80 -8.55 2.10 4.45
CA GLY A 80 -9.86 1.63 4.02
C GLY A 80 -10.86 1.51 5.17
N ALA A 81 -10.48 0.88 6.28
CA ALA A 81 -11.34 0.75 7.46
C ALA A 81 -11.74 2.12 8.05
N VAL A 82 -10.79 3.06 8.12
CA VAL A 82 -11.04 4.43 8.58
C VAL A 82 -12.00 5.15 7.63
N LEU A 83 -11.77 5.09 6.32
CA LEU A 83 -12.63 5.76 5.33
C LEU A 83 -14.03 5.18 5.29
N GLN A 84 -14.18 3.86 5.39
CA GLN A 84 -15.48 3.20 5.47
C GLN A 84 -16.25 3.67 6.73
N GLY A 85 -15.56 3.87 7.85
CA GLY A 85 -16.14 4.44 9.08
C GLY A 85 -16.55 5.91 8.93
N VAL A 86 -15.68 6.76 8.36
CA VAL A 86 -15.95 8.20 8.15
C VAL A 86 -17.09 8.42 7.15
N LEU A 87 -17.09 7.66 6.06
CA LEU A 87 -18.05 7.78 4.98
C LEU A 87 -19.31 6.95 5.19
N GLY A 88 -19.39 6.15 6.27
CA GLY A 88 -20.54 5.29 6.56
C GLY A 88 -20.88 4.35 5.40
N ASN A 89 -19.89 4.03 4.55
CA ASN A 89 -20.09 3.30 3.32
C ASN A 89 -19.06 2.17 3.23
N PRO A 90 -19.48 0.89 3.32
CA PRO A 90 -18.57 -0.26 3.26
C PRO A 90 -17.87 -0.41 1.90
N LEU A 91 -18.36 0.27 0.85
CA LEU A 91 -17.73 0.30 -0.48
C LEU A 91 -16.71 1.44 -0.64
N ALA A 92 -16.52 2.28 0.39
CA ALA A 92 -15.55 3.36 0.32
C ALA A 92 -14.11 2.82 0.38
N GLU A 93 -13.25 3.43 -0.42
CA GLU A 93 -11.82 3.12 -0.46
C GLU A 93 -10.99 4.39 -0.69
N PRO A 94 -9.69 4.42 -0.34
CA PRO A 94 -8.85 5.62 -0.48
C PRO A 94 -8.82 6.21 -1.89
N TYR A 95 -9.03 5.36 -2.90
CA TYR A 95 -9.05 5.76 -4.31
C TYR A 95 -10.22 6.68 -4.65
N THR A 96 -11.35 6.65 -3.93
CA THR A 96 -12.56 7.42 -4.28
C THR A 96 -12.42 8.92 -4.07
N LEU A 97 -11.40 9.38 -3.32
CA LEU A 97 -11.17 10.79 -3.02
C LEU A 97 -10.21 11.49 -3.99
N GLY A 98 -9.82 10.83 -5.09
CA GLY A 98 -8.87 11.39 -6.06
C GLY A 98 -7.41 11.37 -5.60
N ILE A 99 -7.12 10.79 -4.43
CA ILE A 99 -5.76 10.70 -3.85
C ILE A 99 -4.82 9.96 -4.80
N ALA A 100 -5.25 8.83 -5.35
CA ALA A 100 -4.43 8.03 -6.25
C ALA A 100 -4.17 8.72 -7.59
N ALA A 101 -5.17 9.42 -8.15
CA ALA A 101 -5.00 10.21 -9.37
C ALA A 101 -4.01 11.37 -9.14
N GLY A 102 -4.08 12.03 -7.99
CA GLY A 102 -3.09 13.03 -7.58
C GLY A 102 -1.68 12.47 -7.44
N ALA A 103 -1.53 11.29 -6.84
CA ALA A 103 -0.24 10.62 -6.75
C ALA A 103 0.32 10.27 -8.13
N ALA A 104 -0.50 9.70 -9.00
CA ALA A 104 -0.11 9.33 -10.36
C ALA A 104 0.28 10.55 -11.19
N PHE A 105 -0.50 11.63 -11.15
CA PHE A 105 -0.20 12.87 -11.85
C PHE A 105 1.10 13.50 -11.34
N GLY A 106 1.28 13.61 -10.01
CA GLY A 106 2.51 14.14 -9.42
C GLY A 106 3.75 13.31 -9.77
N ALA A 107 3.65 11.98 -9.76
CA ALA A 107 4.71 11.08 -10.20
C ALA A 107 5.03 11.28 -11.70
N SER A 108 4.00 11.30 -12.56
CA SER A 108 4.13 11.50 -14.00
C SER A 108 4.81 12.82 -14.34
N LEU A 109 4.43 13.90 -13.64
CA LEU A 109 5.04 15.21 -13.80
C LEU A 109 6.52 15.20 -13.40
N ALA A 110 6.87 14.57 -12.27
CA ALA A 110 8.28 14.45 -11.85
C ALA A 110 9.11 13.66 -12.86
N ILE A 111 8.58 12.55 -13.38
CA ILE A 111 9.24 11.74 -14.41
C ILE A 111 9.44 12.56 -15.68
N SER A 112 8.40 13.27 -16.13
CA SER A 112 8.43 14.08 -17.36
C SER A 112 9.42 15.24 -17.28
N LEU A 113 9.61 15.80 -16.07
CA LEU A 113 10.59 16.85 -15.81
C LEU A 113 12.01 16.31 -15.51
N GLY A 114 12.22 14.99 -15.57
CA GLY A 114 13.51 14.36 -15.29
C GLY A 114 13.93 14.39 -13.81
N GLY A 115 12.98 14.60 -12.89
CA GLY A 115 13.24 14.69 -11.46
C GLY A 115 13.42 13.33 -10.78
N ILE A 116 14.43 13.20 -9.92
CA ILE A 116 14.65 12.02 -9.06
C ILE A 116 13.66 11.92 -7.87
N TRP A 117 12.85 12.96 -7.65
CA TRP A 117 11.98 13.12 -6.48
C TRP A 117 10.57 12.54 -6.70
N VAL A 118 10.45 11.46 -7.47
CA VAL A 118 9.16 10.88 -7.90
C VAL A 118 8.25 10.57 -6.72
N SER A 119 8.77 9.93 -5.67
CA SER A 119 7.98 9.59 -4.47
C SER A 119 7.49 10.85 -3.73
N GLY A 120 8.31 11.90 -3.67
CA GLY A 120 7.94 13.17 -3.03
C GLY A 120 6.87 13.91 -3.84
N ALA A 121 7.01 13.94 -5.16
CA ALA A 121 6.03 14.55 -6.05
C ALA A 121 4.70 13.78 -6.07
N ALA A 122 4.74 12.44 -6.05
CA ALA A 122 3.56 11.60 -5.89
C ALA A 122 2.84 11.91 -4.57
N PHE A 123 3.57 11.98 -3.46
CA PHE A 123 2.99 12.29 -2.17
C PHE A 123 2.38 13.70 -2.12
N ALA A 124 3.09 14.71 -2.65
CA ALA A 124 2.58 16.08 -2.75
C ALA A 124 1.33 16.16 -3.64
N GLY A 125 1.32 15.46 -4.78
CA GLY A 125 0.17 15.39 -5.68
C GLY A 125 -1.05 14.73 -5.02
N ALA A 126 -0.86 13.65 -4.26
CA ALA A 126 -1.91 13.02 -3.45
C ALA A 126 -2.52 13.99 -2.43
N LEU A 127 -1.68 14.71 -1.68
CA LEU A 127 -2.14 15.70 -0.69
C LEU A 127 -2.88 16.88 -1.34
N ALA A 128 -2.37 17.37 -2.47
CA ALA A 128 -3.01 18.45 -3.22
C ALA A 128 -4.38 18.02 -3.75
N ALA A 129 -4.49 16.82 -4.32
CA ALA A 129 -5.76 16.26 -4.79
C ALA A 129 -6.78 16.09 -3.66
N LEU A 130 -6.36 15.54 -2.51
CA LEU A 130 -7.21 15.43 -1.33
C LEU A 130 -7.68 16.80 -0.84
N GLY A 131 -6.75 17.76 -0.73
CA GLY A 131 -7.07 19.13 -0.33
C GLY A 131 -8.09 19.78 -1.27
N LEU A 132 -7.92 19.60 -2.57
CA LEU A 132 -8.85 20.11 -3.58
C LEU A 132 -10.23 19.46 -3.46
N ALA A 133 -10.30 18.14 -3.30
CA ALA A 133 -11.56 17.42 -3.11
C ALA A 133 -12.29 17.91 -1.86
N LEU A 134 -11.57 18.13 -0.76
CA LEU A 134 -12.14 18.66 0.49
C LEU A 134 -12.63 20.11 0.34
N VAL A 135 -11.89 20.97 -0.36
CA VAL A 135 -12.31 22.36 -0.62
C VAL A 135 -13.58 22.38 -1.48
N LEU A 136 -13.61 21.62 -2.59
CA LEU A 136 -14.79 21.52 -3.45
C LEU A 136 -16.01 20.99 -2.70
N SER A 137 -15.81 19.98 -1.84
CA SER A 137 -16.88 19.41 -1.02
C SER A 137 -17.43 20.39 0.02
N ARG A 138 -16.63 21.37 0.46
CA ARG A 138 -17.10 22.43 1.37
C ARG A 138 -17.85 23.53 0.63
N LEU A 139 -17.36 23.91 -0.56
CA LEU A 139 -17.97 24.94 -1.39
C LEU A 139 -19.34 24.55 -1.95
N SER A 140 -19.60 23.25 -2.12
CA SER A 140 -20.89 22.72 -2.58
C SER A 140 -22.05 22.90 -1.57
N GLY A 141 -21.77 23.46 -0.38
CA GLY A 141 -22.77 23.77 0.65
C GLY A 141 -23.42 22.56 1.31
N ARG A 142 -23.00 21.34 0.94
CA ARG A 142 -23.56 20.06 1.40
C ARG A 142 -22.43 19.15 1.85
N GLY A 143 -21.82 19.44 3.02
CA GLY A 143 -20.80 18.60 3.67
C GLY A 143 -21.20 17.13 3.98
N SER A 144 -22.28 16.66 3.34
CA SER A 144 -22.65 15.27 3.10
C SER A 144 -21.52 14.45 2.47
N GLN A 145 -21.52 13.16 2.81
CA GLN A 145 -20.61 12.15 2.28
C GLN A 145 -20.66 12.07 0.75
N LEU A 146 -21.84 12.24 0.15
CA LEU A 146 -22.02 12.24 -1.31
C LEU A 146 -21.26 13.38 -1.99
N SER A 147 -21.26 14.58 -1.42
CA SER A 147 -20.50 15.69 -2.02
C SER A 147 -19.00 15.42 -2.00
N MET A 148 -18.49 14.78 -0.94
CA MET A 148 -17.07 14.46 -0.83
C MET A 148 -16.65 13.44 -1.89
N VAL A 149 -17.48 12.42 -2.13
CA VAL A 149 -17.26 11.43 -3.19
C VAL A 149 -17.32 12.07 -4.58
N LEU A 150 -18.34 12.89 -4.87
CA LEU A 150 -18.47 13.56 -6.16
C LEU A 150 -17.30 14.52 -6.44
N SER A 151 -16.85 15.27 -5.42
CA SER A 151 -15.66 16.11 -5.55
C SER A 151 -14.40 15.28 -5.84
N GLY A 152 -14.24 14.12 -5.18
CA GLY A 152 -13.14 13.19 -5.48
C GLY A 152 -13.14 12.70 -6.93
N ILE A 153 -14.32 12.32 -7.45
CA ILE A 153 -14.48 11.88 -8.85
C ILE A 153 -14.13 13.01 -9.84
N VAL A 154 -14.56 14.24 -9.56
CA VAL A 154 -14.22 15.41 -10.38
C VAL A 154 -12.71 15.64 -10.40
N VAL A 155 -12.07 15.66 -9.23
CA VAL A 155 -10.61 15.82 -9.12
C VAL A 155 -9.87 14.72 -9.87
N SER A 156 -10.29 13.46 -9.70
CA SER A 156 -9.69 12.33 -10.40
C SER A 156 -9.80 12.46 -11.92
N SER A 157 -10.97 12.86 -12.42
CA SER A 157 -11.22 13.00 -13.86
C SER A 157 -10.33 14.07 -14.50
N VAL A 158 -10.12 15.20 -13.80
CA VAL A 158 -9.24 16.26 -14.26
C VAL A 158 -7.77 15.81 -14.25
N LEU A 159 -7.31 15.18 -13.17
CA LEU A 159 -5.92 14.78 -13.01
C LEU A 159 -5.52 13.58 -13.89
N SER A 160 -6.47 12.76 -14.32
CA SER A 160 -6.24 11.66 -15.26
C SER A 160 -6.35 12.06 -16.73
N ALA A 161 -6.78 13.29 -17.04
CA ALA A 161 -6.88 13.79 -18.40
C ALA A 161 -5.55 14.31 -18.98
N GLY A 162 -4.58 14.61 -18.11
CA GLY A 162 -3.21 14.99 -18.49
C GLY A 162 -2.25 13.81 -18.32
#